data_AF-A0A1L3ZBX1-F1
#
_entry.id   AF-A0A1L3ZBX1-F1
#
_cell.length_a   1.000
_cell.length_b   1.000
_cell.length_c   1.000
_cell.angle_alpha   90.00
_cell.angle_beta   90.00
_cell.angle_gamma   90.00
#
_symmetry.space_group_name_H-M   'P 1'
#
loop_
_entity.id
_entity.type
_entity.pdbx_description
1 polymer ?
#
loop_
_entity_poly.entity_id
_entity_poly.type
_entity_poly.pdbx_seq_one_letter_code
_entity_poly.pdbx_strand_id
1 'polypeptide(L)' 'MAQLITILVLVFSAWWLYRRFVSDARKLAEKSRRAEKERQTGAIGTLVKDPETGEYRLKREGE' A
#
# COMPACT_ATOMS: atom_id res chain seq x y z
N MET A 1 4.91 8.62 40.92
CA MET A 1 4.74 9.60 39.83
C MET A 1 5.34 9.14 38.49
N ALA A 2 6.56 8.58 38.46
CA ALA A 2 7.21 8.16 37.20
C ALA A 2 6.52 7.00 36.44
N GLN A 3 5.92 6.02 37.14
CA GLN A 3 5.26 4.87 36.50
C GLN A 3 4.13 5.25 35.53
N LEU A 4 3.32 6.25 35.87
CA LEU A 4 2.23 6.70 35.00
C LEU A 4 2.78 7.29 33.70
N ILE A 5 3.87 8.04 33.78
CA ILE A 5 4.54 8.62 32.61
C ILE A 5 5.08 7.51 31.70
N THR A 6 5.73 6.49 32.27
CA THR A 6 6.23 5.34 31.51
C THR A 6 5.12 4.59 30.79
N ILE A 7 3.99 4.34 31.47
CA ILE A 7 2.83 3.68 30.87
C ILE A 7 2.24 4.53 29.74
N LEU A 8 2.11 5.84 29.96
CA LEU A 8 1.55 6.75 28.95
C LEU A 8 2.43 6.78 27.70
N VAL A 9 3.75 6.84 27.85
CA VAL A 9 4.70 6.74 26.73
C VAL A 9 4.58 5.40 26.01
N LEU A 10 4.47 4.28 26.72
CA LEU A 10 4.32 2.96 26.11
C LEU A 10 3.02 2.85 25.30
N VAL A 11 1.90 3.28 25.88
CA VAL A 11 0.60 3.25 25.21
C VAL A 11 0.62 4.15 23.97
N PHE A 12 1.17 5.35 24.09
CA PHE A 12 1.28 6.28 22.96
C PHE A 12 2.17 5.73 21.85
N SER A 13 3.31 5.12 22.21
CA SER A 13 4.24 4.52 21.25
C SER A 13 3.60 3.32 20.54
N ALA A 14 2.92 2.45 21.27
CA ALA A 14 2.20 1.30 20.71
C ALA A 14 1.10 1.76 19.73
N TRP A 15 0.32 2.77 20.11
CA TRP A 15 -0.71 3.34 19.25
C TRP A 15 -0.13 3.97 17.98
N TRP A 16 0.96 4.73 18.12
CA TRP A 16 1.62 5.38 16.98
C TRP A 16 2.18 4.37 15.99
N LEU A 17 2.87 3.33 16.48
CA LEU A 17 3.37 2.23 15.65
C LEU A 17 2.21 1.49 14.99
N TYR A 18 1.17 1.12 15.73
CA TYR A 18 -0.02 0.46 15.18
C TYR A 18 -0.61 1.25 14.01
N ARG A 19 -0.78 2.57 14.16
CA ARG A 19 -1.28 3.43 13.09
C ARG A 19 -0.38 3.44 11.86
N ARG A 20 0.94 3.47 12.05
CA ARG A 20 1.93 3.39 10.96
C ARG A 20 1.80 2.06 10.21
N PHE A 21 1.77 0.95 10.93
CA PHE A 21 1.63 -0.39 10.36
C PHE A 21 0.31 -0.58 9.60
N VAL A 22 -0.81 -0.10 10.14
CA VAL A 22 -2.12 -0.19 9.46
C VAL A 22 -2.14 0.64 8.17
N SER A 23 -1.51 1.81 8.15
CA SER A 23 -1.39 2.63 6.93
C SER A 23 -0.59 1.90 5.85
N ASP A 24 0.54 1.30 6.22
CA ASP A 24 1.38 0.54 5.29
C ASP A 24 0.68 -0.74 4.80
N ALA A 25 -0.05 -1.43 5.68
CA ALA A 25 -0.86 -2.59 5.31
C ALA A 25 -1.97 -2.22 4.31
N ARG A 26 -2.60 -1.06 4.44
CA ARG A 26 -3.59 -0.56 3.46
C ARG A 26 -2.96 -0.35 2.09
N LYS A 27 -1.79 0.26 2.01
CA LYS A 27 -1.05 0.44 0.75
C LYS A 27 -0.67 -0.90 0.10
N LEU A 28 -0.21 -1.85 0.91
CA LEU A 28 0.12 -3.19 0.42
C LEU A 28 -1.12 -3.95 -0.06
N ALA A 29 -2.24 -3.85 0.67
CA ALA A 29 -3.50 -4.46 0.30
C ALA A 29 -4.08 -3.86 -1.00
N GLU A 30 -3.96 -2.55 -1.20
CA GLU A 30 -4.35 -1.91 -2.47
C GLU A 30 -3.48 -2.38 -3.65
N LYS A 31 -2.16 -2.50 -3.44
CA LYS A 31 -1.25 -3.05 -4.45
C LYS A 31 -1.59 -4.51 -4.77
N SER A 32 -1.79 -5.34 -3.75
CA SER A 32 -2.15 -6.76 -3.91
C SER A 32 -3.50 -6.94 -4.62
N ARG A 33 -4.52 -6.13 -4.30
CA ARG A 33 -5.83 -6.21 -4.99
C ARG A 33 -5.74 -5.87 -6.47
N ARG A 34 -4.84 -4.97 -6.87
CA ARG A 34 -4.60 -4.65 -8.28
C ARG A 34 -3.92 -5.83 -8.99
N ALA A 35 -2.87 -6.38 -8.39
CA ALA A 35 -2.18 -7.56 -8.91
C ALA A 35 -3.10 -8.80 -9.00
N GLU A 36 -4.01 -8.99 -8.04
CA GLU A 36 -4.94 -10.11 -8.03
C GLU A 36 -6.05 -9.97 -9.07
N LYS A 37 -6.53 -8.75 -9.35
CA LYS A 37 -7.43 -8.49 -10.48
C LYS A 37 -6.76 -8.80 -11.83
N GLU A 38 -5.48 -8.49 -11.98
CA GLU A 38 -4.71 -8.80 -13.21
C GLU A 38 -4.48 -10.32 -13.36
N ARG A 39 -4.25 -11.04 -12.25
CA ARG A 39 -4.17 -12.51 -12.25
C ARG A 39 -5.49 -13.19 -12.61
N GLN A 40 -6.61 -12.72 -12.05
CA GLN A 40 -7.93 -13.33 -12.31
C GLN A 40 -8.40 -13.17 -13.76
N THR A 41 -8.01 -12.09 -14.44
CA THR A 41 -8.36 -11.86 -15.85
C THR A 41 -7.38 -12.52 -16.84
N GLY A 42 -6.32 -13.18 -16.36
CA GLY A 42 -5.27 -13.76 -17.21
C GLY A 42 -4.48 -12.73 -18.02
N ALA A 43 -4.62 -11.44 -17.69
CA ALA A 43 -3.93 -10.36 -18.36
C ALA A 43 -2.52 -10.21 -17.80
N ILE A 44 -1.50 -10.50 -18.60
CA ILE A 44 -0.11 -10.16 -18.29
C ILE A 44 0.04 -8.64 -18.46
N GLY A 45 -0.39 -7.89 -17.45
CA GLY A 45 -0.34 -6.43 -17.41
C GLY A 45 -1.56 -5.74 -18.03
N THR A 46 -2.08 -4.73 -17.33
CA THR A 46 -3.07 -3.81 -17.90
C THR A 46 -2.39 -2.89 -18.90
N LEU A 47 -2.84 -2.92 -20.16
CA LEU A 47 -2.44 -1.93 -21.16
C LEU A 47 -2.97 -0.55 -20.77
N VAL A 48 -2.07 0.37 -20.43
CA VAL A 48 -2.39 1.76 -20.17
C VAL A 48 -2.09 2.55 -21.42
N LYS A 49 -3.11 3.28 -21.92
CA LYS A 49 -2.93 4.18 -23.05
C LYS A 49 -2.07 5.36 -22.61
N ASP A 50 -0.97 5.57 -23.32
CA ASP A 50 -0.13 6.75 -23.18
C ASP A 50 -0.92 7.96 -23.71
N PRO A 51 -1.17 8.99 -22.87
CA PRO A 51 -1.96 10.14 -23.26
C PRO A 51 -1.26 11.04 -24.29
N GLU A 52 0.07 10.96 -24.42
CA GLU A 52 0.84 11.78 -25.36
C GLU A 52 0.96 11.13 -26.73
N THR A 53 1.16 9.80 -26.79
CA THR A 53 1.36 9.09 -28.07
C THR A 53 0.15 8.29 -28.54
N GLY A 54 -0.83 8.06 -27.66
CA GLY A 54 -2.00 7.22 -27.92
C GLY A 54 -1.71 5.72 -27.99
N GLU A 55 -0.46 5.31 -27.79
CA GLU A 55 -0.03 3.92 -27.80
C GLU A 55 -0.32 3.22 -26.46
N TYR A 56 -0.68 1.94 -26.52
CA TYR A 56 -0.90 1.14 -25.32
C TYR A 56 0.42 0.58 -24.81
N ARG A 57 0.83 0.96 -23.58
CA ARG A 57 2.03 0.45 -22.91
C ARG A 57 1.65 -0.44 -21.73
N LEU A 58 2.43 -1.50 -21.52
CA LEU A 58 2.29 -2.36 -20.35
C LEU A 58 2.66 -1.56 -19.10
N LYS A 59 1.76 -1.51 -18.13
CA LYS A 59 2.04 -0.92 -16.82
C LYS A 59 3.07 -1.79 -16.08
N ARG A 60 4.36 -1.46 -16.18
CA ARG A 60 5.38 -2.06 -15.31
C ARG A 60 5.22 -1.52 -13.90
N GLU A 61 5.04 -2.40 -12.92
CA GLU A 61 5.20 -2.05 -11.52
C GLU A 61 6.69 -1.78 -11.24
N GLY A 62 7.14 -0.53 -11.42
CA GLY A 62 8.56 -0.21 -11.24
C GLY A 62 8.95 1.27 -11.29
N GLU A 63 8.00 2.20 -11.30
CA GLU A 63 8.25 3.64 -11.13
C GLU A 63 7.16 4.29 -10.28
#